data_AF-A0A1C7N6X1-F1
#
_entry.id   AF-A0A1C7N6X1-F1
#
_cell.length_a   1.000
_cell.length_b   1.000
_cell.length_c   1.000
_cell.angle_alpha   90.00
_cell.angle_beta   90.00
_cell.angle_gamma   90.00
#
_symmetry.space_group_name_H-M   'P 1'
#
loop_
_entity.id
_entity.type
_entity.pdbx_description
1 polymer ?
#
loop_
_entity_poly.entity_id
_entity_poly.type
_entity_poly.pdbx_seq_one_letter_code
_entity_poly.pdbx_strand_id
1 'polypeptide(L)'
;MAKKQQRLPYFDLANFPVLETIKMLTCLLEKITKANDSLHGPPSSFYTCFHARSIPTIDIQAYLIRILKYCPCANECFLSLLVYFDRMSQNKEHALRIDSYSIHRLIIAGIMISSKFFSDVFFTNTRYAKVGGLPVKELNLLELEFLRMNNYNINVPFEELQRYGDQLLMHSIKEREAVYRREKVHLDQQFLCSKQQQHKQRQSACYQTHNPRFYS
;
A
#
# COMPACT_ATOMS: atom_id res chain seq x y z
N MET A 1 30.78 19.88 17.99
CA MET A 1 29.44 19.28 17.79
C MET A 1 29.46 18.49 16.49
N ALA A 2 29.60 17.16 16.56
CA ALA A 2 29.54 16.32 15.37
C ALA A 2 28.09 16.27 14.87
N LYS A 3 27.85 16.73 13.64
CA LYS A 3 26.57 16.49 12.96
C LYS A 3 26.38 14.98 12.91
N LYS A 4 25.40 14.45 13.65
CA LYS A 4 24.96 13.06 13.52
C LYS A 4 24.48 12.92 12.08
N GLN A 5 25.32 12.38 11.19
CA GLN A 5 24.94 12.02 9.84
C GLN A 5 23.80 11.00 10.00
N GLN A 6 22.55 11.44 9.93
CA GLN A 6 21.42 10.54 9.90
C GLN A 6 21.57 9.72 8.62
N ARG A 7 22.06 8.48 8.75
CA ARG A 7 22.04 7.54 7.63
C ARG A 7 20.58 7.42 7.22
N LEU A 8 20.31 7.68 5.95
CA LEU A 8 18.99 7.42 5.37
C LEU A 8 18.62 5.95 5.64
N PRO A 9 17.33 5.66 5.90
CA PRO A 9 16.89 4.29 6.11
C PRO A 9 17.29 3.43 4.91
N TYR A 10 17.94 2.30 5.19
CA TYR A 10 18.45 1.37 4.19
C TYR A 10 17.64 0.07 4.27
N PHE A 11 17.08 -0.34 3.14
CA PHE A 11 16.34 -1.58 3.01
C PHE A 11 17.31 -2.74 2.70
N ASP A 12 17.53 -3.63 3.66
CA ASP A 12 18.36 -4.82 3.44
C ASP A 12 17.60 -5.85 2.57
N LEU A 13 17.79 -5.77 1.25
CA LEU A 13 17.12 -6.64 0.28
C LEU A 13 17.19 -8.13 0.63
N ALA A 14 18.32 -8.59 1.16
CA ALA A 14 18.59 -9.99 1.42
C ALA A 14 17.85 -10.51 2.67
N ASN A 15 17.82 -9.73 3.75
CA ASN A 15 17.35 -10.19 5.05
C ASN A 15 16.06 -9.53 5.53
N PHE A 16 15.53 -8.52 4.83
CA PHE A 16 14.33 -7.84 5.28
C PHE A 16 13.12 -8.79 5.29
N PRO A 17 12.31 -8.83 6.37
CA PRO A 17 11.17 -9.75 6.44
C PRO A 17 10.14 -9.47 5.34
N VAL A 18 9.88 -10.46 4.48
CA VAL A 18 8.97 -10.32 3.32
C VAL A 18 7.57 -9.87 3.73
N LEU A 19 7.07 -10.33 4.89
CA LEU A 19 5.78 -9.91 5.42
C LEU A 19 5.74 -8.42 5.77
N GLU A 20 6.85 -7.84 6.25
CA GLU A 20 6.94 -6.40 6.48
C GLU A 20 7.00 -5.64 5.15
N THR A 21 7.71 -6.15 4.14
CA THR A 21 7.68 -5.62 2.77
C THR A 21 6.27 -5.56 2.22
N ILE A 22 5.49 -6.65 2.36
CA ILE A 22 4.08 -6.71 1.93
C ILE A 22 3.24 -5.66 2.66
N LYS A 23 3.41 -5.48 3.97
CA LYS A 23 2.67 -4.45 4.72
C LYS A 23 2.96 -3.04 4.22
N MET A 24 4.24 -2.72 3.98
CA MET A 24 4.63 -1.41 3.46
C MET A 24 4.11 -1.18 2.04
N LEU A 25 4.25 -2.19 1.18
CA LEU A 25 3.75 -2.18 -0.19
C LEU A 25 2.24 -1.98 -0.24
N THR A 26 1.49 -2.72 0.60
CA THR A 26 0.03 -2.61 0.72
C THR A 26 -0.37 -1.18 1.08
N CYS A 27 0.25 -0.60 2.12
CA CYS A 27 -0.06 0.76 2.55
C CYS A 27 0.13 1.79 1.41
N LEU A 28 1.20 1.63 0.62
CA LEU A 28 1.45 2.49 -0.54
C LEU A 28 0.41 2.27 -1.64
N LEU A 29 0.16 1.02 -2.04
CA LEU A 29 -0.77 0.69 -3.12
C LEU A 29 -2.20 1.12 -2.79
N GLU A 30 -2.66 0.91 -1.55
CA GLU A 30 -3.99 1.38 -1.13
C GLU A 30 -4.16 2.89 -1.24
N LYS A 31 -3.11 3.66 -0.94
CA LYS A 31 -3.14 5.12 -1.09
C LYS A 31 -3.23 5.53 -2.55
N ILE A 32 -2.41 4.91 -3.41
CA ILE A 32 -2.43 5.14 -4.86
C ILE A 32 -3.82 4.83 -5.40
N THR A 33 -4.35 3.66 -5.08
CA THR A 33 -5.68 3.21 -5.49
C THR A 33 -6.77 4.17 -5.02
N LYS A 34 -6.82 4.55 -3.73
CA LYS A 34 -7.84 5.46 -3.19
C LYS A 34 -7.78 6.86 -3.81
N ALA A 35 -6.57 7.38 -4.05
CA ALA A 35 -6.38 8.65 -4.73
C ALA A 35 -6.92 8.58 -6.17
N ASN A 36 -6.61 7.50 -6.88
CA ASN A 36 -7.06 7.30 -8.26
C ASN A 36 -8.55 6.98 -8.37
N ASP A 37 -9.16 6.32 -7.39
CA ASP A 37 -10.61 6.09 -7.35
C ASP A 37 -11.39 7.42 -7.23
N SER A 38 -10.82 8.39 -6.52
CA SER A 38 -11.44 9.72 -6.35
C SER A 38 -11.37 10.58 -7.62
N LEU A 39 -10.48 10.25 -8.54
CA LEU A 39 -10.26 10.97 -9.80
C LEU A 39 -11.14 10.43 -10.95
N HIS A 40 -12.09 9.52 -10.68
CA HIS A 40 -12.96 8.95 -11.72
C HIS A 40 -13.90 10.03 -12.27
N GLY A 41 -13.48 10.69 -13.35
CA GLY A 41 -14.33 11.54 -14.19
C GLY A 41 -15.35 10.69 -14.99
N PRO A 42 -16.24 11.32 -15.79
CA PRO A 42 -17.18 10.58 -16.63
C PRO A 42 -16.44 9.57 -17.52
N PRO A 43 -17.10 8.46 -17.93
CA PRO A 43 -16.48 7.32 -18.58
C PRO A 43 -16.06 7.62 -20.01
N SER A 44 -15.06 8.49 -20.18
CA SER A 44 -14.29 8.60 -21.41
C SER A 44 -13.11 7.65 -21.31
N SER A 45 -13.40 6.39 -21.63
CA SER A 45 -12.59 5.47 -22.43
C SER A 45 -11.11 5.35 -22.09
N PHE A 46 -10.72 4.29 -21.36
CA PHE A 46 -9.65 3.32 -21.74
C PHE A 46 -9.55 2.26 -20.64
N TYR A 47 -10.50 1.32 -20.61
CA TYR A 47 -10.37 0.14 -19.75
C TYR A 47 -9.24 -0.75 -20.26
N THR A 48 -8.25 -1.01 -19.43
CA THR A 48 -7.21 -2.02 -19.70
C THR A 48 -7.76 -3.43 -19.41
N CYS A 49 -7.15 -4.48 -19.95
CA CYS A 49 -7.56 -5.86 -19.64
C CYS A 49 -7.36 -6.23 -18.15
N PHE A 50 -6.61 -5.41 -17.40
CA PHE A 50 -6.46 -5.55 -15.96
C PHE A 50 -7.70 -5.13 -15.16
N HIS A 51 -8.67 -4.42 -15.74
CA HIS A 51 -9.89 -4.05 -15.02
C HIS A 51 -10.83 -5.25 -14.86
N ALA A 52 -11.13 -5.60 -13.61
CA ALA A 52 -12.16 -6.58 -13.28
C ALA A 52 -13.57 -6.00 -13.48
N ARG A 53 -14.58 -6.89 -13.58
CA ARG A 53 -16.00 -6.50 -13.70
C ARG A 53 -16.54 -5.88 -12.42
N SER A 54 -15.95 -6.22 -11.28
CA SER A 54 -16.30 -5.72 -9.96
C SER A 54 -15.04 -5.71 -9.09
N ILE A 55 -15.01 -4.83 -8.10
CA ILE A 55 -13.92 -4.79 -7.11
C ILE A 55 -13.89 -6.12 -6.34
N PRO A 56 -12.74 -6.82 -6.26
CA PRO A 56 -12.61 -8.03 -5.47
C PRO A 56 -12.91 -7.80 -3.98
N THR A 57 -13.54 -8.77 -3.33
CA THR A 57 -13.88 -8.69 -1.88
C THR A 57 -12.68 -8.88 -0.95
N ILE A 58 -11.59 -9.46 -1.46
CA ILE A 58 -10.34 -9.62 -0.73
C ILE A 58 -9.54 -8.32 -0.78
N ASP A 59 -9.03 -7.86 0.36
CA ASP A 59 -8.16 -6.68 0.38
C ASP A 59 -6.77 -6.97 -0.24
N ILE A 60 -6.01 -5.89 -0.52
CA ILE A 60 -4.71 -5.98 -1.18
C ILE A 60 -3.71 -6.79 -0.33
N GLN A 61 -3.70 -6.59 0.98
CA GLN A 61 -2.74 -7.26 1.88
C GLN A 61 -3.00 -8.76 1.96
N ALA A 62 -4.25 -9.15 2.17
CA ALA A 62 -4.70 -10.53 2.22
C ALA A 62 -4.44 -11.24 0.89
N TYR A 63 -4.61 -10.53 -0.24
CA TYR A 63 -4.28 -11.08 -1.55
C TYR A 63 -2.77 -11.32 -1.72
N LEU A 64 -1.92 -10.35 -1.34
CA LEU A 64 -0.46 -10.50 -1.36
C LEU A 64 0.02 -11.63 -0.42
N ILE A 65 -0.54 -11.73 0.79
CA ILE A 65 -0.25 -12.81 1.75
C ILE A 65 -0.67 -14.17 1.19
N ARG A 66 -1.85 -14.25 0.53
CA ARG A 66 -2.31 -15.46 -0.15
C ARG A 66 -1.33 -15.87 -1.25
N ILE A 67 -0.85 -14.91 -2.06
CA ILE A 67 0.15 -15.17 -3.09
C ILE A 67 1.44 -15.69 -2.45
N LEU A 68 1.99 -15.01 -1.45
CA LEU A 68 3.22 -15.45 -0.77
C LEU A 68 3.09 -16.86 -0.17
N LYS A 69 1.94 -17.18 0.43
CA LYS A 69 1.68 -18.49 1.05
C LYS A 69 1.74 -19.63 0.03
N TYR A 70 1.16 -19.44 -1.15
CA TYR A 70 1.03 -20.51 -2.15
C TYR A 70 2.06 -20.44 -3.28
N CYS A 71 2.70 -19.30 -3.49
CA CYS A 71 3.79 -19.06 -4.43
C CYS A 71 4.87 -18.21 -3.74
N PRO A 72 5.71 -18.82 -2.87
CA PRO A 72 6.76 -18.10 -2.16
C PRO A 72 7.70 -17.38 -3.11
N CYS A 73 8.01 -16.13 -2.80
CA CYS A 73 8.96 -15.29 -3.52
C CYS A 73 9.63 -14.33 -2.54
N ALA A 74 10.83 -13.85 -2.88
CA ALA A 74 11.60 -12.95 -2.04
C ALA A 74 11.30 -11.46 -2.36
N ASN A 75 11.93 -10.55 -1.61
CA ASN A 75 11.60 -9.12 -1.60
C ASN A 75 11.70 -8.48 -2.98
N GLU A 76 12.65 -8.92 -3.81
CA GLU A 76 12.85 -8.42 -5.16
C GLU A 76 11.59 -8.54 -6.03
N CYS A 77 10.78 -9.58 -5.84
CA CYS A 77 9.54 -9.75 -6.59
C CYS A 77 8.49 -8.69 -6.24
N PHE A 78 8.42 -8.30 -4.96
CA PHE A 78 7.47 -7.29 -4.47
C PHE A 78 7.94 -5.87 -4.77
N LEU A 79 9.24 -5.61 -4.75
CA LEU A 79 9.81 -4.31 -5.09
C LEU A 79 9.78 -4.06 -6.61
N SER A 80 10.02 -5.09 -7.41
CA SER A 80 9.91 -4.99 -8.87
C SER A 80 8.50 -4.62 -9.33
N LEU A 81 7.47 -4.98 -8.56
CA LEU A 81 6.11 -4.51 -8.80
C LEU A 81 6.02 -2.98 -8.89
N LEU A 82 6.65 -2.26 -7.96
CA LEU A 82 6.66 -0.80 -7.94
C LEU A 82 7.38 -0.23 -9.15
N VAL A 83 8.51 -0.84 -9.52
CA VAL A 83 9.28 -0.47 -10.71
C VAL A 83 8.44 -0.64 -11.98
N TYR A 84 7.79 -1.79 -12.14
CA TYR A 84 6.94 -2.06 -13.30
C TYR A 84 5.75 -1.09 -13.37
N PHE A 85 5.09 -0.83 -12.25
CA PHE A 85 3.97 0.11 -12.19
C PHE A 85 4.41 1.53 -12.55
N ASP A 86 5.56 1.98 -12.06
CA ASP A 86 6.10 3.29 -12.39
C ASP A 86 6.40 3.39 -13.89
N ARG A 87 7.11 2.41 -14.46
CA ARG A 87 7.39 2.33 -15.92
C ARG A 87 6.10 2.36 -16.75
N MET A 88 5.08 1.60 -16.36
CA MET A 88 3.78 1.58 -17.05
C MET A 88 3.02 2.90 -16.92
N SER A 89 3.15 3.61 -15.79
CA SER A 89 2.51 4.91 -15.57
C SER A 89 3.15 6.04 -16.38
N GLN A 90 4.44 5.93 -16.68
CA GLN A 90 5.20 6.89 -17.48
C GLN A 90 5.03 6.69 -19.00
N ASN A 91 4.38 5.60 -19.43
CA ASN A 91 4.15 5.34 -20.84
C ASN A 91 3.17 6.36 -21.42
N LYS A 92 3.64 7.19 -22.37
CA LYS A 92 2.87 8.31 -22.93
C LYS A 92 1.69 7.86 -23.80
N GLU A 93 1.78 6.68 -24.42
CA GLU A 93 0.73 6.19 -25.31
C GLU A 93 -0.41 5.54 -24.52
N HIS A 94 -0.05 4.81 -23.46
CA HIS A 94 -1.00 4.04 -22.64
C HIS A 94 -0.60 4.07 -21.16
N ALA A 95 -0.73 5.23 -20.54
CA ALA A 95 -0.41 5.40 -19.12
C ALA A 95 -1.34 4.51 -18.26
N LEU A 96 -0.74 3.59 -17.51
CA LEU A 96 -1.51 2.77 -16.58
C LEU A 96 -2.10 3.64 -15.47
N ARG A 97 -3.41 3.53 -15.29
CA ARG A 97 -4.09 4.03 -14.11
C ARG A 97 -4.38 2.86 -13.16
N ILE A 98 -3.80 2.93 -11.97
CA ILE A 98 -4.00 1.93 -10.92
C ILE A 98 -5.20 2.32 -10.08
N ASP A 99 -6.21 1.46 -10.01
CA ASP A 99 -7.46 1.70 -9.29
C ASP A 99 -7.95 0.42 -8.59
N SER A 100 -9.09 0.51 -7.89
CA SER A 100 -9.62 -0.65 -7.14
C SER A 100 -10.09 -1.80 -8.04
N TYR A 101 -10.34 -1.53 -9.32
CA TYR A 101 -10.78 -2.53 -10.29
C TYR A 101 -9.60 -3.27 -10.94
N SER A 102 -8.44 -2.65 -11.03
CA SER A 102 -7.27 -3.17 -11.75
C SER A 102 -6.18 -3.78 -10.86
N ILE A 103 -6.04 -3.28 -9.63
CA ILE A 103 -4.86 -3.57 -8.78
C ILE A 103 -4.63 -5.07 -8.52
N HIS A 104 -5.66 -5.87 -8.25
CA HIS A 104 -5.47 -7.30 -7.97
C HIS A 104 -4.94 -8.07 -9.18
N ARG A 105 -5.44 -7.79 -10.38
CA ARG A 105 -4.96 -8.42 -11.62
C ARG A 105 -3.54 -7.97 -11.97
N LEU A 106 -3.22 -6.70 -11.73
CA LEU A 106 -1.86 -6.18 -11.88
C LEU A 106 -0.88 -6.86 -10.92
N ILE A 107 -1.28 -7.06 -9.66
CA ILE A 107 -0.44 -7.70 -8.64
C ILE A 107 -0.09 -9.13 -9.02
N ILE A 108 -1.08 -9.96 -9.36
CA ILE A 108 -0.81 -11.38 -9.67
C ILE A 108 0.04 -11.53 -10.94
N ALA A 109 -0.20 -10.71 -11.97
CA ALA A 109 0.59 -10.71 -13.19
C ALA A 109 2.03 -10.25 -12.92
N GLY A 110 2.20 -9.15 -12.18
CA GLY A 110 3.51 -8.60 -11.85
C GLY A 110 4.36 -9.54 -11.00
N ILE A 111 3.78 -10.16 -9.95
CA ILE A 111 4.52 -11.08 -9.08
C ILE A 111 4.91 -12.34 -9.85
N MET A 112 4.00 -12.87 -10.68
CA MET A 112 4.30 -14.03 -11.51
C MET A 112 5.47 -13.76 -12.46
N ILE A 113 5.43 -12.65 -13.20
CA ILE A 113 6.49 -12.26 -14.14
C ILE A 113 7.80 -12.03 -13.40
N SER A 114 7.76 -11.31 -12.28
CA SER A 114 8.96 -11.05 -11.50
C SER A 114 9.57 -12.32 -10.94
N SER A 115 8.77 -13.25 -10.42
CA SER A 115 9.26 -14.52 -9.91
C SER A 115 9.85 -15.40 -11.00
N LYS A 116 9.24 -15.44 -12.19
CA LYS A 116 9.83 -16.11 -13.36
C LYS A 116 11.15 -15.50 -13.82
N PHE A 117 11.35 -14.21 -13.58
CA PHE A 117 12.56 -13.51 -13.99
C PHE A 117 13.72 -13.69 -12.98
N PHE A 118 13.45 -13.55 -11.68
CA PHE A 118 14.49 -13.59 -10.63
C PHE A 118 14.80 -14.98 -10.10
N SER A 119 13.87 -15.93 -10.19
CA SER A 119 14.02 -17.25 -9.56
C SER A 119 14.31 -18.34 -10.60
N ASP A 120 15.35 -19.14 -10.38
CA ASP A 120 15.65 -20.32 -11.21
C ASP A 120 14.53 -21.38 -11.12
N VAL A 121 13.85 -21.44 -9.97
CA VAL A 121 12.71 -22.31 -9.72
C VAL A 121 11.46 -21.45 -9.56
N PHE A 122 10.60 -21.48 -10.57
CA PHE A 122 9.34 -20.74 -10.60
C PHE A 122 8.14 -21.66 -10.83
N PHE A 123 6.94 -21.14 -10.57
CA PHE A 123 5.70 -21.91 -10.72
C PHE A 123 5.02 -21.69 -12.08
N THR A 124 4.19 -22.66 -12.47
CA THR A 124 3.43 -22.58 -13.72
C THR A 124 2.28 -21.56 -13.63
N ASN A 125 1.86 -21.01 -14.77
CA ASN A 125 0.70 -20.11 -14.85
C ASN A 125 -0.56 -20.76 -14.28
N THR A 126 -0.73 -22.07 -14.45
CA THR A 126 -1.84 -22.82 -13.85
C THR A 126 -1.86 -22.70 -12.33
N ARG A 127 -0.70 -22.71 -11.66
CA ARG A 127 -0.62 -22.49 -10.20
C ARG A 127 -0.99 -21.06 -9.84
N TYR A 128 -0.38 -20.07 -10.51
CA TYR A 128 -0.69 -18.65 -10.26
C TYR A 128 -2.16 -18.32 -10.52
N ALA A 129 -2.78 -18.91 -11.55
CA ALA A 129 -4.20 -18.72 -11.88
C ALA A 129 -5.11 -19.24 -10.76
N LYS A 130 -4.82 -20.44 -10.23
CA LYS A 130 -5.55 -20.99 -9.07
C LYS A 130 -5.40 -20.12 -7.82
N VAL A 131 -4.18 -19.65 -7.55
CA VAL A 131 -3.92 -18.75 -6.41
C VAL A 131 -4.62 -17.42 -6.59
N GLY A 132 -4.58 -16.84 -7.79
CA GLY A 132 -5.19 -15.56 -8.11
C GLY A 132 -6.71 -15.59 -8.29
N GLY A 133 -7.32 -16.78 -8.41
CA GLY A 133 -8.76 -16.94 -8.63
C GLY A 133 -9.19 -16.61 -10.06
N LEU A 134 -8.31 -16.82 -11.04
CA LEU A 134 -8.52 -16.47 -12.45
C LEU A 134 -8.54 -17.73 -13.33
N PRO A 135 -9.27 -17.73 -14.46
CA PRO A 135 -9.06 -18.71 -15.52
C PRO A 135 -7.61 -18.65 -16.03
N VAL A 136 -7.00 -19.81 -16.31
CA VAL A 136 -5.61 -19.86 -16.80
C VAL A 136 -5.43 -19.07 -18.09
N LYS A 137 -6.40 -19.16 -19.00
CA LYS A 137 -6.40 -18.39 -20.26
C LYS A 137 -6.38 -16.88 -20.00
N GLU A 138 -7.10 -16.41 -19.00
CA GLU A 138 -7.12 -15.00 -18.63
C GLU A 138 -5.77 -14.57 -18.08
N LEU A 139 -5.16 -15.34 -17.17
CA LEU A 139 -3.84 -15.02 -16.63
C LEU A 139 -2.76 -14.98 -17.72
N ASN A 140 -2.82 -15.89 -18.71
CA ASN A 140 -1.88 -15.87 -19.85
C ASN A 140 -2.01 -14.58 -20.68
N LEU A 141 -3.24 -14.06 -20.86
CA LEU A 141 -3.45 -12.78 -21.54
C LEU A 141 -2.91 -11.62 -20.72
N LEU A 142 -3.16 -11.63 -19.40
CA LEU A 142 -2.62 -10.61 -18.49
C LEU A 142 -1.09 -10.61 -18.50
N GLU A 143 -0.45 -11.78 -18.57
CA GLU A 143 1.00 -11.89 -18.67
C GLU A 143 1.54 -11.18 -19.92
N LEU A 144 1.01 -11.50 -21.09
CA LEU A 144 1.42 -10.89 -22.35
C LEU A 144 1.18 -9.38 -22.35
N GLU A 145 0.02 -8.94 -21.86
CA GLU A 145 -0.31 -7.53 -21.74
C GLU A 145 0.70 -6.80 -20.85
N PHE A 146 1.01 -7.38 -19.68
CA PHE A 146 1.90 -6.78 -18.68
C PHE A 146 3.32 -6.62 -19.23
N LEU A 147 3.82 -7.63 -19.96
CA LEU A 147 5.11 -7.57 -20.64
C LEU A 147 5.12 -6.46 -21.69
N ARG A 148 4.11 -6.39 -22.56
CA ARG A 148 4.01 -5.34 -23.59
C ARG A 148 3.90 -3.95 -22.98
N MET A 149 3.16 -3.76 -21.88
CA MET A 149 3.08 -2.44 -21.20
C MET A 149 4.42 -1.99 -20.59
N ASN A 150 5.30 -2.94 -20.26
CA ASN A 150 6.69 -2.66 -19.87
C ASN A 150 7.67 -2.66 -21.06
N ASN A 151 7.19 -2.70 -22.30
CA ASN A 151 8.03 -2.84 -23.50
C ASN A 151 9.00 -4.04 -23.42
N TYR A 152 8.58 -5.13 -22.78
CA TYR A 152 9.40 -6.31 -22.48
C TYR A 152 10.66 -6.02 -21.66
N ASN A 153 10.78 -4.83 -21.06
CA ASN A 153 11.87 -4.46 -20.17
C ASN A 153 11.50 -4.80 -18.72
N ILE A 154 11.61 -6.09 -18.38
CA ILE A 154 11.39 -6.59 -17.02
C ILE A 154 12.68 -6.71 -16.20
N ASN A 155 13.84 -6.48 -16.80
CA ASN A 155 15.08 -6.43 -16.04
C ASN A 155 15.06 -5.21 -15.09
N VAL A 156 15.32 -5.47 -13.81
CA VAL A 156 15.47 -4.43 -12.80
C VAL A 156 16.86 -4.61 -12.18
N PRO A 157 17.81 -3.70 -12.48
CA PRO A 157 19.14 -3.76 -11.88
C PRO A 157 19.05 -3.57 -10.37
N PHE A 158 20.01 -4.14 -9.65
CA PHE A 158 20.05 -4.13 -8.19
C PHE A 158 19.96 -2.72 -7.61
N GLU A 159 20.63 -1.74 -8.22
CA GLU A 159 20.64 -0.36 -7.76
C GLU A 159 19.24 0.28 -7.85
N GLU A 160 18.47 -0.05 -8.90
CA GLU A 160 17.10 0.41 -9.03
C GLU A 160 16.22 -0.24 -7.97
N LEU A 161 16.32 -1.55 -7.79
CA LEU A 161 15.58 -2.28 -6.78
C LEU A 161 15.86 -1.74 -5.36
N GLN A 162 17.14 -1.47 -5.04
CA GLN A 162 17.56 -0.88 -3.77
C GLN A 162 16.95 0.50 -3.56
N ARG A 163 16.95 1.36 -4.59
CA ARG A 163 16.32 2.69 -4.50
C ARG A 163 14.83 2.60 -4.17
N TYR A 164 14.07 1.72 -4.83
CA TYR A 164 12.64 1.54 -4.52
C TYR A 164 12.44 0.94 -3.12
N GLY A 165 13.31 0.02 -2.68
CA GLY A 165 13.30 -0.51 -1.32
C GLY A 165 13.49 0.58 -0.26
N ASP A 166 14.51 1.41 -0.42
CA ASP A 166 14.82 2.53 0.50
C ASP A 166 13.68 3.56 0.52
N GLN A 167 13.12 3.89 -0.65
CA GLN A 167 11.98 4.81 -0.75
C GLN A 167 10.72 4.26 -0.09
N LEU A 168 10.42 2.97 -0.27
CA LEU A 168 9.29 2.30 0.35
C LEU A 168 9.43 2.28 1.88
N LEU A 169 10.62 1.97 2.38
CA LEU A 169 10.93 1.99 3.81
C LEU A 169 10.82 3.40 4.38
N MET A 170 11.37 4.40 3.69
CA MET A 170 11.27 5.79 4.12
C MET A 170 9.82 6.28 4.16
N HIS A 171 9.02 5.92 3.15
CA HIS A 171 7.60 6.23 3.12
C HIS A 171 6.88 5.57 4.31
N SER A 172 7.11 4.28 4.59
CA SER A 172 6.44 3.58 5.69
C SER A 172 6.78 4.17 7.07
N ILE A 173 8.03 4.61 7.28
CA ILE A 173 8.45 5.29 8.51
C ILE A 173 7.70 6.61 8.66
N LYS A 174 7.67 7.44 7.60
CA LYS A 174 6.94 8.72 7.61
C LYS A 174 5.46 8.54 7.90
N GLU A 175 4.85 7.48 7.37
CA GLU A 175 3.45 7.15 7.62
C GLU A 175 3.20 6.75 9.07
N ARG A 176 4.02 5.87 9.64
CA ARG A 176 3.93 5.48 11.06
C ARG A 176 4.09 6.69 11.99
N GLU A 177 5.03 7.57 11.69
CA GLU A 177 5.20 8.83 12.42
C GLU A 177 3.98 9.77 12.28
N ALA A 178 3.39 9.86 11.09
CA ALA A 178 2.22 10.69 10.86
C ALA A 178 1.00 10.17 11.64
N VAL A 179 0.80 8.85 11.69
CA VAL A 179 -0.25 8.21 12.49
C VAL A 179 -0.02 8.50 13.98
N TYR A 180 1.19 8.26 14.50
CA TYR A 180 1.53 8.54 15.89
C TYR A 180 1.29 10.02 16.26
N ARG A 181 1.70 10.95 15.38
CA ARG A 181 1.45 12.39 15.57
C ARG A 181 -0.06 12.71 15.64
N ARG A 182 -0.88 12.12 14.77
CA ARG A 182 -2.35 12.32 14.76
C ARG A 182 -3.00 11.77 16.03
N GLU A 183 -2.63 10.58 16.46
CA GLU A 183 -3.16 9.94 17.68
C GLU A 183 -2.79 10.75 18.93
N LYS A 184 -1.55 11.22 19.02
CA LYS A 184 -1.10 12.06 20.13
C LYS A 184 -1.89 13.37 20.22
N VAL A 185 -2.10 14.07 19.10
CA VAL A 185 -2.92 15.29 19.06
C VAL A 185 -4.35 15.01 19.53
N HIS A 186 -4.93 13.88 19.13
CA HIS A 186 -6.29 13.50 19.52
C HIS A 186 -6.39 13.21 21.03
N LEU A 187 -5.41 12.52 21.61
CA LEU A 187 -5.32 12.25 23.05
C LEU A 187 -5.12 13.53 23.86
N ASP A 188 -4.21 14.41 23.43
CA ASP A 188 -3.96 15.68 24.10
C ASP A 188 -5.22 16.56 24.09
N GLN A 189 -5.98 16.59 22.98
CA GLN A 189 -7.22 17.34 22.84
C GLN A 189 -8.35 16.79 23.73
N GLN A 190 -8.47 15.45 23.84
CA GLN A 190 -9.41 14.81 24.78
C GLN A 190 -9.06 15.10 26.24
N PHE A 191 -7.77 15.09 26.58
CA PHE A 191 -7.29 15.43 27.92
C PHE A 191 -7.57 16.91 28.28
N LEU A 192 -7.33 17.84 27.35
CA LEU A 192 -7.66 19.26 27.53
C LEU A 192 -9.17 19.49 27.72
N CYS A 193 -10.01 18.83 26.92
CA CYS A 193 -11.47 18.95 27.01
C CYS A 193 -12.00 18.42 28.36
N SER A 194 -11.54 17.25 28.80
CA SER A 194 -11.94 16.67 30.09
C SER A 194 -11.53 17.53 31.30
N LYS A 195 -10.34 18.15 31.26
CA LYS A 195 -9.91 19.13 32.28
C LYS A 195 -10.82 20.36 32.33
N GLN A 196 -11.22 20.91 31.18
CA GLN A 196 -12.13 22.06 31.11
C GLN A 196 -13.54 21.71 31.63
N GLN A 197 -14.05 20.52 31.32
CA GLN A 197 -15.34 20.05 31.83
C GLN A 197 -15.34 19.88 33.35
N GLN A 198 -14.28 19.30 33.92
CA GLN A 198 -14.12 19.21 35.38
C GLN A 198 -14.06 20.59 36.04
N HIS A 199 -13.37 21.55 35.42
CA HIS A 199 -13.29 22.91 35.95
C HIS A 199 -14.65 23.63 35.92
N LYS A 200 -15.43 23.45 34.85
CA LYS A 200 -16.81 23.97 34.74
C LYS A 200 -17.74 23.33 35.78
N GLN A 201 -17.70 22.01 35.95
CA GLN A 201 -18.52 21.31 36.94
C GLN A 201 -18.19 21.73 38.38
N ARG A 202 -16.89 21.92 38.70
CA ARG A 202 -16.46 22.43 40.01
C ARG A 202 -16.94 23.85 40.28
N GLN A 203 -16.90 24.73 39.28
CA GLN A 203 -17.44 26.08 39.40
C GLN A 203 -18.96 26.04 39.62
N SER A 204 -19.71 25.29 38.82
CA SER A 204 -21.18 25.14 38.97
C SER A 204 -21.61 24.57 40.33
N ALA A 205 -20.87 23.61 40.89
CA ALA A 205 -21.15 23.05 42.22
C ALA A 205 -20.91 24.06 43.36
N CYS A 206 -19.92 24.96 43.23
CA CYS A 206 -19.64 25.98 44.23
C CYS A 206 -20.72 27.08 44.29
N TYR A 207 -21.36 27.40 43.16
CA TYR A 207 -22.49 28.34 43.11
C TYR A 207 -23.78 27.77 43.75
N GLN A 208 -23.93 26.44 43.82
CA GLN A 208 -25.12 25.81 44.41
C GLN A 208 -25.03 25.65 45.94
N THR A 209 -23.84 25.66 46.53
CA THR A 209 -23.65 25.53 47.99
C THR A 209 -23.76 26.85 48.77
N HIS A 210 -23.83 27.99 48.08
CA HIS A 210 -23.90 29.32 48.69
C HIS A 210 -25.30 29.97 48.66
N ASN A 211 -26.37 29.18 48.61
CA ASN A 211 -27.72 29.69 48.77
C ASN A 211 -28.26 29.36 50.17
N PRO A 212 -28.06 30.21 51.20
CA PRO A 212 -28.74 30.06 52.48
C PRO A 212 -30.23 30.35 52.24
N ARG A 213 -31.03 29.28 52.06
CA ARG A 213 -32.47 29.37 52.26
C ARG A 213 -32.70 29.72 53.73
N PHE A 214 -32.93 31.00 53.98
CA PHE A 214 -33.67 31.47 55.14
C PHE A 214 -35.03 30.75 55.13
N TYR A 215 -35.18 29.75 56.00
CA TYR A 215 -36.49 29.23 56.40
C TYR A 215 -36.85 29.93 57.71
N SER A 216 -37.88 30.77 57.61
CA SER A 216 -38.72 31.29 58.69
C SER A 216 -39.42 30.18 59.45
#